data_AF-A0A0W0VJK5-F1
#
_entry.id   AF-A0A0W0VJK5-F1
#
_cell.length_a   1.000
_cell.length_b   1.000
_cell.length_c   1.000
_cell.angle_alpha   90.00
_cell.angle_beta   90.00
_cell.angle_gamma   90.00
#
_symmetry.space_group_name_H-M   'P 1'
#
loop_
_entity.id
_entity.type
_entity.pdbx_description
1 polymer ?
#
loop_
_entity_poly.entity_id
_entity_poly.type
_entity_poly.pdbx_seq_one_letter_code
_entity_poly.pdbx_strand_id
1 'polypeptide(L)'
;MSIKKNIRKDELFLIAGIIGSFILLVGVTHTPAQKYYVLGSALLLLTSIHFKLIYFIALEMIMMAGHSAILLGIGTALQIALPILLCVQLLTFYFLSGQLNNVLLLIGITGIAVLSVGFSYENQWVFFSGSLFIAIYAFYTAYRGKPVTLLWAILNSLFAFIALLKLIFT
;
A
#
# COMPACT_ATOMS: atom_id res chain seq x y z
N MET A 1 -16.97 25.02 17.98
CA MET A 1 -16.51 23.80 18.71
C MET A 1 -16.34 22.57 17.81
N SER A 2 -17.19 22.37 16.78
CA SER A 2 -17.12 21.22 15.85
C SER A 2 -15.84 21.16 14.98
N ILE A 3 -15.39 22.28 14.40
CA ILE A 3 -14.22 22.34 13.51
C ILE A 3 -12.93 21.88 14.22
N LYS A 4 -12.70 22.36 15.44
CA LYS A 4 -11.52 22.01 16.25
C LYS A 4 -11.47 20.52 16.62
N LYS A 5 -12.64 19.89 16.76
CA LYS A 5 -12.76 18.44 17.03
C LYS A 5 -12.41 17.60 15.79
N ASN A 6 -12.69 18.09 14.58
CA ASN A 6 -12.30 17.41 13.34
C ASN A 6 -10.79 17.48 13.10
N ILE A 7 -10.18 18.66 13.28
CA ILE A 7 -8.72 18.84 13.13
C ILE A 7 -7.94 17.88 14.05
N ARG A 8 -8.35 17.77 15.31
CA ARG A 8 -7.69 16.87 16.27
C ARG A 8 -7.83 15.39 15.89
N LYS A 9 -8.92 15.00 15.22
CA LYS A 9 -9.08 13.63 14.71
C LYS A 9 -8.18 13.40 13.50
N ASP A 10 -8.14 14.34 12.56
CA ASP A 10 -7.30 14.27 11.37
C ASP A 10 -5.81 14.11 11.76
N GLU A 11 -5.35 14.86 12.76
CA GLU A 11 -4.00 14.73 13.33
C GLU A 11 -3.74 13.33 13.91
N LEU A 12 -4.68 12.78 14.68
CA LEU A 12 -4.55 11.45 15.27
C LEU A 12 -4.42 10.35 14.20
N PHE A 13 -5.27 10.40 13.16
CA PHE A 13 -5.20 9.43 12.07
C PHE A 13 -3.96 9.61 11.20
N LEU A 14 -3.46 10.84 11.05
CA LEU A 14 -2.20 11.09 10.37
C LEU A 14 -1.01 10.52 11.16
N ILE A 15 -0.97 10.76 12.48
CA ILE A 15 0.06 10.20 13.37
C ILE A 15 0.02 8.66 13.33
N ALA A 16 -1.17 8.07 13.37
CA ALA A 16 -1.33 6.62 13.22
C ALA A 16 -0.73 6.11 11.90
N GLY A 17 -0.97 6.82 10.80
CA GLY A 17 -0.38 6.47 9.50
C GLY A 17 1.14 6.62 9.48
N ILE A 18 1.69 7.66 10.12
CA ILE A 18 3.14 7.85 10.22
C ILE A 18 3.78 6.70 10.99
N ILE A 19 3.19 6.33 12.14
CA ILE A 19 3.63 5.18 12.93
C ILE A 19 3.53 3.90 12.11
N GLY A 20 2.41 3.69 11.40
CA GLY A 20 2.22 2.54 10.51
C GLY A 20 3.31 2.44 9.45
N SER A 21 3.68 3.57 8.84
CA SER A 21 4.76 3.64 7.83
C SER A 21 6.11 3.23 8.40
N PHE A 22 6.44 3.69 9.61
CA PHE A 22 7.69 3.28 10.28
C PHE A 22 7.69 1.78 10.61
N ILE A 23 6.57 1.24 11.09
CA ILE A 23 6.45 -0.21 11.34
C ILE A 23 6.68 -1.00 10.05
N LEU A 24 6.09 -0.56 8.93
CA LEU A 24 6.28 -1.18 7.63
C LEU A 24 7.75 -1.13 7.18
N LEU A 25 8.43 -0.01 7.35
CA LEU A 25 9.87 0.11 7.04
C LEU A 25 10.74 -0.83 7.88
N VAL A 26 10.43 -0.98 9.17
CA VAL A 26 11.12 -1.95 10.05
C VAL A 26 10.89 -3.38 9.57
N GLY A 27 9.70 -3.68 9.04
CA GLY A 27 9.38 -4.98 8.43
C GLY A 27 10.30 -5.37 7.28
N VAL A 28 10.84 -4.42 6.52
CA VAL A 28 11.77 -4.69 5.40
C VAL A 28 13.10 -5.26 5.88
N THR A 29 13.50 -4.96 7.13
CA THR A 29 14.82 -5.34 7.67
C THR A 29 14.76 -6.50 8.66
N HIS A 30 13.56 -6.98 9.04
CA HIS A 30 13.38 -8.03 10.04
C HIS A 30 12.68 -9.26 9.48
N THR A 31 13.19 -10.44 9.82
CA THR A 31 12.57 -11.74 9.52
C THR A 31 12.09 -12.39 10.83
N PRO A 32 10.82 -12.82 10.96
CA PRO A 32 9.75 -12.79 9.97
C PRO A 32 9.08 -11.41 9.82
N ALA A 33 8.97 -10.91 8.58
CA ALA A 33 8.48 -9.56 8.28
C ALA A 33 6.95 -9.41 8.42
N GLN A 34 6.21 -10.52 8.37
CA GLN A 34 4.76 -10.56 8.18
C GLN A 34 4.00 -9.80 9.28
N LYS A 35 4.43 -9.91 10.55
CA LYS A 35 3.78 -9.22 11.68
C LYS A 35 3.85 -7.70 11.53
N TYR A 36 5.00 -7.19 11.08
CA TYR A 36 5.21 -5.77 10.83
C TYR A 36 4.33 -5.29 9.68
N TYR A 37 4.26 -6.06 8.59
CA TYR A 37 3.39 -5.73 7.46
C TYR A 37 1.90 -5.69 7.85
N VAL A 38 1.41 -6.65 8.63
CA VAL A 38 0.01 -6.65 9.07
C VAL A 38 -0.29 -5.47 9.99
N LEU A 39 0.55 -5.22 11.01
CA LEU A 39 0.33 -4.13 11.97
C LEU A 39 0.46 -2.74 11.33
N GLY A 40 1.49 -2.54 10.52
CA GLY A 40 1.72 -1.26 9.83
C GLY A 40 0.60 -0.97 8.82
N SER A 41 0.19 -1.96 8.04
CA SER A 41 -0.91 -1.81 7.07
C SER A 41 -2.25 -1.57 7.76
N ALA A 42 -2.49 -2.16 8.93
CA ALA A 42 -3.71 -1.90 9.71
C ALA A 42 -3.83 -0.44 10.16
N LEU A 43 -2.73 0.17 10.61
CA LEU A 43 -2.71 1.60 10.96
C LEU A 43 -2.93 2.50 9.74
N LEU A 44 -2.31 2.17 8.61
CA LEU A 44 -2.50 2.88 7.35
C LEU A 44 -3.91 2.71 6.77
N LEU A 45 -4.53 1.55 7.01
CA LEU A 45 -5.92 1.29 6.64
C LEU A 45 -6.85 2.22 7.41
N LEU A 46 -6.63 2.39 8.72
CA LEU A 46 -7.39 3.36 9.52
C LEU A 46 -7.25 4.78 8.98
N THR A 47 -6.02 5.20 8.66
CA THR A 47 -5.75 6.50 8.04
C THR A 47 -6.48 6.66 6.70
N SER A 48 -6.37 5.68 5.80
CA SER A 48 -7.00 5.75 4.47
C SER A 48 -8.53 5.72 4.53
N ILE A 49 -9.13 4.96 5.46
CA ILE A 49 -10.58 4.96 5.70
C ILE A 49 -11.04 6.35 6.18
N HIS A 50 -10.36 6.92 7.19
CA HIS A 50 -10.71 8.23 7.74
C HIS A 50 -10.70 9.33 6.67
N PHE A 51 -9.68 9.33 5.81
CA PHE A 51 -9.55 10.29 4.70
C PHE A 51 -10.28 9.86 3.40
N LYS A 52 -11.05 8.76 3.42
CA LYS A 52 -11.84 8.24 2.29
C LYS A 52 -11.02 8.01 1.02
N LEU A 53 -9.84 7.42 1.19
CA LEU A 53 -8.84 7.19 0.15
C LEU A 53 -8.95 5.80 -0.46
N ILE A 54 -10.00 5.54 -1.25
CA ILE A 54 -10.39 4.20 -1.75
C ILE A 54 -9.23 3.35 -2.30
N TYR A 55 -8.40 3.93 -3.16
CA TYR A 55 -7.23 3.24 -3.71
C TYR A 55 -6.29 2.72 -2.60
N PHE A 56 -6.02 3.56 -1.60
CA PHE A 56 -5.12 3.22 -0.50
C PHE A 56 -5.78 2.27 0.49
N ILE A 57 -7.10 2.36 0.69
CA ILE A 57 -7.87 1.35 1.44
C ILE A 57 -7.66 -0.03 0.79
N ALA A 58 -7.78 -0.12 -0.54
CA ALA A 58 -7.56 -1.37 -1.25
C ALA A 58 -6.11 -1.88 -1.13
N LEU A 59 -5.12 -0.99 -1.30
CA LEU A 59 -3.71 -1.31 -1.11
C LEU A 59 -3.47 -1.96 0.27
N GLU A 60 -3.94 -1.32 1.35
CA GLU A 60 -3.70 -1.83 2.71
C GLU A 60 -4.45 -3.12 2.99
N MET A 61 -5.68 -3.28 2.49
CA MET A 61 -6.41 -4.55 2.61
C MET A 61 -5.69 -5.70 1.89
N ILE A 62 -5.16 -5.44 0.70
CA ILE A 62 -4.41 -6.43 -0.10
C ILE A 62 -3.12 -6.83 0.63
N MET A 63 -2.38 -5.84 1.11
CA MET A 63 -1.16 -6.03 1.90
C MET A 63 -1.41 -6.86 3.17
N MET A 64 -2.45 -6.52 3.92
CA MET A 64 -2.85 -7.25 5.12
C MET A 64 -3.26 -8.68 4.80
N ALA A 65 -4.08 -8.89 3.75
CA ALA A 65 -4.56 -10.21 3.36
C ALA A 65 -3.41 -11.15 2.98
N GLY A 66 -2.46 -10.67 2.16
CA GLY A 66 -1.29 -11.45 1.76
C GLY A 66 -0.43 -11.88 2.96
N HIS A 67 -0.06 -10.94 3.83
CA HIS A 67 0.81 -11.24 4.97
C HIS A 67 0.10 -12.02 6.09
N SER A 68 -1.21 -11.80 6.26
CA SER A 68 -2.02 -12.59 7.21
C SER A 68 -2.19 -14.03 6.74
N ALA A 69 -2.35 -14.27 5.43
CA ALA A 69 -2.41 -15.62 4.89
C ALA A 69 -1.13 -16.41 5.18
N ILE A 70 0.03 -15.77 5.06
CA ILE A 70 1.32 -16.37 5.45
C ILE A 70 1.35 -16.67 6.96
N LEU A 71 0.96 -15.70 7.80
CA LEU A 71 0.99 -15.84 9.26
C LEU A 71 0.05 -16.96 9.77
N LEU A 72 -1.07 -17.17 9.10
CA LEU A 72 -2.05 -18.21 9.42
C LEU A 72 -1.70 -19.58 8.82
N GLY A 73 -0.56 -19.71 8.13
CA GLY A 73 -0.16 -20.96 7.48
C GLY A 73 -1.08 -21.38 6.33
N ILE A 74 -1.79 -20.43 5.73
CA ILE A 74 -2.65 -20.69 4.57
C ILE A 74 -1.75 -20.97 3.37
N GLY A 75 -2.06 -22.03 2.61
CA GLY A 75 -1.23 -22.50 1.49
C GLY A 75 -0.87 -21.43 0.47
N THR A 76 0.29 -21.57 -0.16
CA THR A 76 0.89 -20.62 -1.12
C THR A 76 -0.04 -20.23 -2.28
N ALA A 77 -0.89 -21.15 -2.73
CA ALA A 77 -1.91 -20.88 -3.75
C ALA A 77 -2.89 -19.77 -3.31
N LEU A 78 -3.37 -19.79 -2.07
CA LEU A 78 -4.27 -18.76 -1.54
C LEU A 78 -3.54 -17.45 -1.25
N GLN A 79 -2.26 -17.51 -0.85
CA GLN A 79 -1.44 -16.33 -0.59
C GLN A 79 -1.29 -15.45 -1.85
N ILE A 80 -1.26 -16.08 -3.03
CA ILE A 80 -1.19 -15.38 -4.32
C ILE A 80 -2.59 -15.05 -4.85
N ALA A 81 -3.54 -15.98 -4.74
CA ALA A 81 -4.88 -15.79 -5.29
C ALA A 81 -5.62 -14.63 -4.62
N LEU A 82 -5.49 -14.45 -3.30
CA LEU A 82 -6.20 -13.41 -2.55
C LEU A 82 -5.83 -11.99 -3.02
N PRO A 83 -4.54 -11.57 -3.07
CA PRO A 83 -4.16 -10.29 -3.64
C PRO A 83 -4.63 -10.06 -5.07
N ILE A 84 -4.56 -11.09 -5.93
CA ILE A 84 -4.99 -10.98 -7.32
C ILE A 84 -6.50 -10.74 -7.40
N LEU A 85 -7.31 -11.51 -6.67
CA LEU A 85 -8.76 -11.36 -6.66
C LEU A 85 -9.17 -9.96 -6.16
N LEU A 86 -8.50 -9.46 -5.12
CA LEU A 86 -8.74 -8.11 -4.61
C LEU A 86 -8.32 -7.01 -5.62
N CYS A 87 -7.24 -7.22 -6.38
CA CYS A 87 -6.87 -6.32 -7.48
C CYS A 87 -7.92 -6.31 -8.61
N VAL A 88 -8.46 -7.48 -8.96
CA VAL A 88 -9.54 -7.59 -9.96
C VAL A 88 -10.82 -6.90 -9.47
N GLN A 89 -11.15 -7.05 -8.19
CA GLN A 89 -12.27 -6.32 -7.57
C GLN A 89 -12.06 -4.80 -7.62
N LEU A 90 -10.85 -4.32 -7.33
CA LEU A 90 -10.51 -2.90 -7.43
C LEU A 90 -10.63 -2.37 -8.87
N LEU A 91 -10.15 -3.15 -9.85
CA LEU A 91 -10.28 -2.81 -11.27
C LEU A 91 -11.75 -2.72 -11.69
N THR A 92 -12.56 -3.68 -11.26
CA THR A 92 -14.01 -3.73 -11.52
C THR A 92 -14.72 -2.53 -10.89
N PHE A 93 -14.35 -2.18 -9.65
CA PHE A 93 -14.88 -1.01 -8.97
C PHE A 93 -14.61 0.29 -9.75
N TYR A 94 -13.40 0.47 -10.25
CA TYR A 94 -13.05 1.67 -11.03
C TYR A 94 -13.62 1.67 -12.45
N PHE A 95 -13.83 0.49 -13.05
CA PHE A 95 -14.59 0.33 -14.29
C PHE A 95 -16.01 0.85 -14.13
N LEU A 96 -16.73 0.32 -13.13
CA LEU A 96 -18.12 0.70 -12.86
C LEU A 96 -18.25 2.17 -12.40
N SER A 97 -17.19 2.74 -11.81
CA SER A 97 -17.14 4.15 -11.42
C SER A 97 -16.78 5.11 -12.57
N GLY A 98 -16.46 4.59 -13.77
CA GLY A 98 -16.10 5.41 -14.93
C GLY A 98 -14.73 6.10 -14.83
N GLN A 99 -13.84 5.66 -13.93
CA GLN A 99 -12.56 6.33 -13.65
C GLN A 99 -11.36 5.71 -14.38
N LEU A 100 -11.56 4.68 -15.20
CA LEU A 100 -10.49 3.98 -15.93
C LEU A 100 -9.75 4.84 -16.96
N ASN A 101 -10.34 5.94 -17.43
CA ASN A 101 -9.65 6.87 -18.34
C ASN A 101 -8.43 7.55 -17.68
N ASN A 102 -8.30 7.46 -16.36
CA ASN A 102 -7.14 7.95 -15.65
C ASN A 102 -5.98 6.94 -15.73
N VAL A 103 -5.08 7.14 -16.68
CA VAL A 103 -3.89 6.29 -16.90
C VAL A 103 -3.03 6.15 -15.65
N LEU A 104 -2.91 7.20 -14.83
CA LEU A 104 -2.12 7.14 -13.59
C LEU A 104 -2.76 6.23 -12.54
N LEU A 105 -4.11 6.17 -12.49
CA LEU A 105 -4.82 5.22 -11.64
C LEU A 105 -4.56 3.78 -12.10
N LEU A 106 -4.56 3.53 -13.41
CA LEU A 106 -4.21 2.22 -13.96
C LEU A 106 -2.79 1.82 -13.56
N ILE A 107 -1.82 2.72 -13.69
CA ILE A 107 -0.43 2.49 -13.22
C ILE A 107 -0.44 2.14 -11.73
N GLY A 108 -1.21 2.85 -10.91
CA GLY A 108 -1.38 2.52 -9.50
C GLY A 108 -1.92 1.10 -9.27
N ILE A 109 -3.03 0.73 -9.91
CA ILE A 109 -3.64 -0.61 -9.77
C ILE A 109 -2.65 -1.70 -10.20
N THR A 110 -1.95 -1.50 -11.31
CA THR A 110 -0.86 -2.38 -11.75
C THR A 110 0.25 -2.43 -10.70
N GLY A 111 0.60 -1.30 -10.10
CA GLY A 111 1.56 -1.21 -8.99
C GLY A 111 1.17 -2.10 -7.81
N ILE A 112 -0.10 -2.10 -7.39
CA ILE A 112 -0.58 -2.96 -6.30
C ILE A 112 -0.42 -4.45 -6.68
N ALA A 113 -0.84 -4.82 -7.89
CA ALA A 113 -0.75 -6.21 -8.35
C ALA A 113 0.72 -6.67 -8.41
N VAL A 114 1.58 -5.85 -9.01
CA VAL A 114 3.02 -6.12 -9.13
C VAL A 114 3.67 -6.18 -7.76
N LEU A 115 3.38 -5.25 -6.85
CA LEU A 115 3.94 -5.25 -5.50
C LEU A 115 3.54 -6.53 -4.73
N SER A 116 2.28 -6.95 -4.86
CA SER A 116 1.78 -8.18 -4.23
C SER A 116 2.54 -9.42 -4.70
N VAL A 117 2.80 -9.52 -6.01
CA VAL A 117 3.63 -10.59 -6.59
C VAL A 117 5.07 -10.47 -6.10
N GLY A 118 5.62 -9.25 -6.02
CA GLY A 118 6.97 -9.00 -5.49
C GLY A 118 7.15 -9.51 -4.06
N PHE A 119 6.12 -9.39 -3.21
CA PHE A 119 6.12 -9.98 -1.88
C PHE A 119 6.06 -11.51 -1.88
N SER A 120 5.26 -12.12 -2.75
CA SER A 120 5.08 -13.59 -2.77
C SER A 120 6.29 -14.35 -3.33
N TYR A 121 6.99 -13.77 -4.31
CA TYR A 121 8.11 -14.42 -5.01
C TYR A 121 9.48 -13.89 -4.61
N GLU A 122 9.53 -12.96 -3.64
CA GLU A 122 10.75 -12.29 -3.15
C GLU A 122 11.62 -11.65 -4.27
N ASN A 123 11.03 -11.39 -5.43
CA ASN A 123 11.73 -10.85 -6.58
C ASN A 123 11.88 -9.33 -6.46
N GLN A 124 13.12 -8.87 -6.29
CA GLN A 124 13.42 -7.46 -6.03
C GLN A 124 13.08 -6.53 -7.21
N TRP A 125 13.19 -6.99 -8.47
CA TRP A 125 12.78 -6.19 -9.64
C TRP A 125 11.27 -5.94 -9.67
N VAL A 126 10.51 -7.00 -9.35
CA VAL A 126 9.04 -6.93 -9.27
C VAL A 126 8.63 -6.03 -8.10
N PHE A 127 9.23 -6.23 -6.93
CA PHE A 127 8.99 -5.39 -5.76
C PHE A 127 9.29 -3.91 -6.04
N PHE A 128 10.47 -3.61 -6.61
CA PHE A 128 10.87 -2.26 -7.02
C PHE A 128 9.82 -1.60 -7.94
N SER A 129 9.42 -2.30 -8.99
CA SER A 129 8.48 -1.79 -9.99
C SER A 129 7.10 -1.52 -9.36
N GLY A 130 6.62 -2.43 -8.52
CA GLY A 130 5.36 -2.27 -7.80
C GLY A 130 5.36 -1.06 -6.88
N SER A 131 6.39 -0.92 -6.05
CA SER A 131 6.55 0.24 -5.17
C SER A 131 6.66 1.55 -5.96
N LEU A 132 7.42 1.57 -7.05
CA LEU A 132 7.56 2.78 -7.88
C LEU A 132 6.23 3.23 -8.47
N PHE A 133 5.42 2.31 -9.01
CA PHE A 133 4.11 2.63 -9.58
C PHE A 133 3.13 3.17 -8.54
N ILE A 134 3.12 2.60 -7.34
CA ILE A 134 2.31 3.11 -6.23
C ILE A 134 2.78 4.52 -5.82
N ALA A 135 4.10 4.74 -5.75
CA ALA A 135 4.66 6.05 -5.43
C ALA A 135 4.26 7.13 -6.45
N ILE A 136 4.37 6.82 -7.76
CA ILE A 136 3.95 7.72 -8.84
C ILE A 136 2.47 8.10 -8.69
N TYR A 137 1.59 7.12 -8.50
CA TYR A 137 0.17 7.40 -8.33
C TYR A 137 -0.14 8.19 -7.04
N ALA A 138 0.60 7.93 -5.96
CA ALA A 138 0.44 8.66 -4.70
C ALA A 138 0.89 10.12 -4.79
N PHE A 139 2.00 10.41 -5.48
CA PHE A 139 2.42 11.78 -5.80
C PHE A 139 1.40 12.50 -6.67
N TYR A 140 0.88 11.83 -7.72
CA TYR A 140 -0.19 12.39 -8.54
C TYR A 140 -1.42 12.74 -7.71
N THR A 141 -1.85 11.85 -6.82
CA THR A 141 -3.02 12.07 -5.98
C THR A 141 -2.80 13.22 -4.98
N ALA A 142 -1.57 13.38 -4.48
CA ALA A 142 -1.19 14.50 -3.63
C ALA A 142 -1.25 15.82 -4.39
N TYR A 143 -0.68 15.85 -5.61
CA TYR A 143 -0.75 17.00 -6.52
C TYR A 143 -2.20 17.39 -6.87
N ARG A 144 -3.12 16.42 -6.94
CA ARG A 144 -4.56 16.65 -7.16
C ARG A 144 -5.34 17.12 -5.91
N GLY A 145 -4.63 17.53 -4.85
CA GLY A 145 -5.23 18.19 -3.69
C GLY A 145 -5.51 17.28 -2.49
N LYS A 146 -4.93 16.07 -2.45
CA LYS A 146 -5.04 15.15 -1.30
C LYS A 146 -3.67 14.96 -0.63
N PRO A 147 -3.16 15.95 0.12
CA PRO A 147 -1.77 15.95 0.61
C PRO A 147 -1.44 14.76 1.53
N VAL A 148 -2.43 14.20 2.23
CA VAL A 148 -2.26 13.01 3.08
C VAL A 148 -1.69 11.82 2.28
N THR A 149 -1.90 11.76 0.96
CA THR A 149 -1.35 10.68 0.14
C THR A 149 0.17 10.70 -0.01
N LEU A 150 0.84 11.81 0.37
CA LEU A 150 2.30 11.89 0.43
C LEU A 150 2.91 10.84 1.36
N LEU A 151 2.15 10.41 2.37
CA LEU A 151 2.58 9.36 3.27
C LEU A 151 2.90 8.07 2.52
N TRP A 152 2.01 7.62 1.64
CA TRP A 152 2.25 6.46 0.78
C TRP A 152 3.27 6.74 -0.31
N ALA A 153 3.33 7.97 -0.81
CA ALA A 153 4.31 8.37 -1.82
C ALA A 153 5.74 8.23 -1.29
N ILE A 154 6.01 8.77 -0.10
CA ILE A 154 7.32 8.70 0.56
C ILE A 154 7.63 7.26 0.94
N LEU A 155 6.70 6.55 1.58
CA LEU A 155 6.90 5.15 1.98
C LEU A 155 7.27 4.25 0.80
N ASN A 156 6.51 4.31 -0.30
CA ASN A 156 6.76 3.48 -1.47
C ASN A 156 8.01 3.92 -2.25
N SER A 157 8.38 5.21 -2.19
CA SER A 157 9.67 5.66 -2.72
C SER A 157 10.84 5.06 -1.94
N LEU A 158 10.72 4.99 -0.60
CA LEU A 158 11.73 4.33 0.24
C LEU A 158 11.80 2.82 -0.04
N PHE A 159 10.65 2.14 -0.20
CA PHE A 159 10.64 0.73 -0.60
C PHE A 159 11.31 0.50 -1.95
N ALA A 160 10.99 1.30 -2.96
CA ALA A 160 11.65 1.23 -4.26
C ALA A 160 13.16 1.48 -4.12
N PHE A 161 13.56 2.49 -3.34
CA PHE A 161 14.97 2.78 -3.11
C PHE A 161 15.71 1.61 -2.43
N ILE A 162 15.13 1.01 -1.38
CA ILE A 162 15.72 -0.15 -0.70
C ILE A 162 15.85 -1.34 -1.66
N ALA A 163 14.83 -1.60 -2.47
CA ALA A 163 14.87 -2.69 -3.44
C ALA A 163 15.92 -2.46 -4.53
N LEU A 164 16.06 -1.22 -5.00
CA LEU A 164 17.11 -0.83 -5.94
C LEU A 164 18.51 -1.02 -5.33
N LEU A 165 18.71 -0.64 -4.07
CA LEU A 165 19.98 -0.88 -3.38
C LEU A 165 20.27 -2.39 -3.27
N LYS A 166 19.29 -3.21 -2.92
CA LYS A 166 19.45 -4.67 -2.90
C LYS A 166 19.82 -5.22 -4.27
N LEU A 167 19.20 -4.74 -5.35
CA LEU A 167 19.53 -5.16 -6.72
C LEU A 167 20.95 -4.80 -7.17
N ILE A 168 21.51 -3.69 -6.66
CA ILE A 168 22.86 -3.22 -7.02
C ILE A 168 23.93 -3.94 -6.20
N PHE A 169 23.66 -4.21 -4.92
CA PHE A 169 24.66 -4.69 -3.96
C PHE A 169 24.48 -6.16 -3.54
N THR A 170 23.48 -6.88 -4.06
CA THR A 170 23.23 -8.31 -3.81
C THR A 170 23.03 -9.04 -5.12
#